data_AF-A0A1H0ZG04-F1
#
_entry.id   AF-A0A1H0ZG04-F1
#
_cell.length_a   1.000
_cell.length_b   1.000
_cell.length_c   1.000
_cell.angle_alpha   90.00
_cell.angle_beta   90.00
_cell.angle_gamma   90.00
#
_symmetry.space_group_name_H-M   'P 1'
#
loop_
_entity.id
_entity.type
_entity.pdbx_description
1 polymer ?
#
loop_
_entity_poly.entity_id
_entity_poly.type
_entity_poly.pdbx_seq_one_letter_code
_entity_poly.pdbx_strand_id
1 'polypeptide(L)'
;MSNGTETVETPEPAINWRQTSSGLTLYEEGKPDAWIRMTFEAGVDPEHRLYMVCDECGSVFAQRTKPGKGTICGDCGATFDHD
;
A
#
# COMPACT_ATOMS: atom_id res chain seq x y z
N MET A 1 15.58 30.30 -38.73
CA MET A 1 15.83 28.92 -38.25
C MET A 1 15.82 29.00 -36.73
N SER A 2 14.71 28.65 -36.09
CA SER A 2 14.58 28.71 -34.63
C SER A 2 15.07 27.38 -34.06
N ASN A 3 16.14 27.41 -33.26
CA ASN A 3 16.57 26.26 -32.48
C ASN A 3 15.56 26.05 -31.34
N GLY A 4 14.74 25.01 -31.45
CA GLY A 4 13.96 24.49 -30.33
C GLY A 4 14.94 23.91 -29.31
N THR A 5 14.95 24.47 -28.11
CA THR A 5 15.68 23.89 -26.98
C THR A 5 14.92 22.63 -26.55
N GLU A 6 15.40 21.47 -27.00
CA GLU A 6 14.88 20.18 -26.57
C GLU A 6 15.24 20.01 -25.08
N THR A 7 14.25 20.17 -24.20
CA THR A 7 14.38 19.83 -22.79
C THR A 7 14.50 18.31 -22.69
N VAL A 8 15.72 17.82 -22.48
CA VAL A 8 15.94 16.42 -22.12
C VAL A 8 15.33 16.23 -20.73
N GLU A 9 14.12 15.69 -20.68
CA GLU A 9 13.52 15.19 -19.45
C GLU A 9 14.41 14.06 -18.94
N THR A 10 15.24 14.37 -17.94
CA THR A 10 16.03 13.33 -17.29
C THR A 10 15.04 12.48 -16.49
N PRO A 11 14.88 11.18 -16.79
CA PRO A 11 13.95 10.35 -16.05
C PRO A 11 14.38 10.37 -14.58
N GLU A 12 13.45 10.74 -13.70
CA GLU A 12 13.73 10.76 -12.27
C GLU A 12 14.18 9.36 -11.83
N PRO A 13 15.21 9.26 -10.97
CA PRO A 13 15.69 7.97 -10.51
C PRO A 13 14.57 7.21 -9.80
N ALA A 14 14.34 5.96 -10.21
CA ALA A 14 13.35 5.10 -9.59
C ALA A 14 13.67 4.89 -8.11
N ILE A 15 12.68 5.11 -7.25
CA ILE A 15 12.83 4.95 -5.81
C ILE A 15 12.68 3.47 -5.46
N ASN A 16 13.66 2.88 -4.78
CA ASN A 16 13.53 1.51 -4.31
C ASN A 16 12.57 1.42 -3.12
N TRP A 17 11.64 0.47 -3.16
CA TRP A 17 10.67 0.28 -2.09
C TRP A 17 10.30 -1.19 -1.91
N ARG A 18 9.88 -1.55 -0.69
CA ARG A 18 9.33 -2.87 -0.33
C ARG A 18 8.15 -2.72 0.62
N GLN A 19 7.10 -3.51 0.39
CA GLN A 19 5.91 -3.56 1.25
C GLN A 19 5.83 -4.92 1.95
N THR A 20 5.34 -4.91 3.18
CA THR A 20 4.95 -6.09 3.96
C THR A 20 3.52 -5.89 4.48
N SER A 21 2.91 -6.92 5.06
CA SER A 21 1.63 -6.79 5.76
C SER A 21 1.66 -5.80 6.95
N SER A 22 2.85 -5.45 7.45
CA SER A 22 3.03 -4.53 8.59
C SER A 22 3.40 -3.09 8.21
N GLY A 23 3.70 -2.80 6.94
CA GLY A 23 4.14 -1.46 6.53
C GLY A 23 4.96 -1.41 5.24
N LEU A 24 5.51 -0.23 4.96
CA LEU A 24 6.27 0.13 3.77
C LEU A 24 7.68 0.59 4.15
N THR A 25 8.69 0.23 3.37
CA THR A 25 10.05 0.78 3.48
C THR A 25 10.52 1.31 2.13
N LEU A 26 10.93 2.58 2.09
CA LEU A 26 11.71 3.15 0.99
C LEU A 26 13.19 3.14 1.38
N TYR A 27 14.09 2.81 0.46
CA TYR A 27 15.51 2.63 0.77
C TYR A 27 16.41 2.99 -0.41
N GLU A 28 17.69 3.19 -0.11
CA GLU A 28 18.76 3.33 -1.11
C GLU A 28 19.66 2.09 -1.09
N GLU A 29 19.88 1.48 -2.26
CA GLU A 29 20.71 0.29 -2.36
C GLU A 29 22.19 0.61 -2.06
N GLY A 30 22.85 -0.24 -1.27
CA GLY A 30 24.22 0.01 -0.82
C GLY A 30 24.38 1.06 0.29
N LYS A 31 23.30 1.69 0.76
CA LYS A 31 23.31 2.61 1.91
C LYS A 31 22.31 2.13 2.98
N PRO A 32 22.72 1.19 3.86
CA PRO A 32 21.79 0.50 4.78
C PRO A 32 21.11 1.42 5.79
N ASP A 33 21.66 2.60 6.07
CA ASP A 33 21.09 3.57 7.01
C ASP A 33 20.18 4.62 6.34
N ALA A 34 20.07 4.61 5.01
CA ALA A 34 19.25 5.56 4.25
C ALA A 34 17.88 4.94 3.94
N TRP A 35 16.96 4.98 4.91
CA TRP A 35 15.60 4.45 4.75
C TRP A 35 14.53 5.32 5.39
N ILE A 36 13.32 5.27 4.82
CA ILE A 36 12.08 5.79 5.41
C ILE A 36 11.17 4.59 5.66
N ARG A 37 10.70 4.43 6.90
CA ARG A 37 9.80 3.34 7.30
C ARG A 37 8.45 3.89 7.73
N MET A 38 7.39 3.35 7.14
CA MET A 38 6.01 3.60 7.53
C MET A 38 5.44 2.30 8.09
N THR A 39 4.84 2.36 9.28
CA THR A 39 4.20 1.20 9.91
C THR A 39 2.70 1.35 9.78
N PHE A 40 2.02 0.28 9.41
CA PHE A 40 0.56 0.26 9.43
C PHE A 40 0.09 0.07 10.87
N GLU A 41 -0.40 1.15 11.48
CA GLU A 41 -1.04 1.08 12.78
C GLU A 41 -2.48 0.60 12.62
N ALA A 42 -2.68 -0.68 12.90
CA ALA A 42 -4.00 -1.25 12.98
C ALA A 42 -4.71 -0.74 14.25
N GLY A 43 -5.82 -0.03 14.08
CA GLY A 43 -6.54 0.65 15.17
C GLY A 43 -7.06 2.05 14.85
N VAL A 44 -7.02 2.49 13.60
CA VAL A 44 -7.53 3.81 13.18
C VAL A 44 -8.99 3.99 13.60
N ASP A 45 -9.30 5.20 14.09
CA ASP A 45 -10.66 5.59 14.49
C ASP A 45 -11.67 5.28 13.36
N PRO A 46 -12.91 4.87 13.68
CA PRO A 46 -13.90 4.43 12.68
C PRO A 46 -14.06 5.33 11.46
N GLU A 47 -13.93 6.63 11.67
CA GLU A 47 -14.02 7.68 10.65
C GLU A 47 -12.84 7.73 9.65
N HIS A 48 -11.75 7.02 9.94
CA HIS A 48 -10.53 6.97 9.13
C HIS A 48 -10.14 5.55 8.72
N ARG A 49 -11.04 4.57 8.88
CA ARG A 49 -10.78 3.17 8.55
C ARG A 49 -10.70 2.95 7.04
N LEU A 50 -9.74 2.12 6.64
CA LEU A 50 -9.67 1.60 5.27
C LEU A 50 -10.92 0.76 4.97
N TYR A 51 -11.41 0.87 3.74
CA TYR A 51 -12.46 0.01 3.22
C TYR A 51 -11.83 -1.25 2.64
N MET A 52 -12.46 -2.40 2.87
CA MET A 52 -12.19 -3.61 2.11
C MET A 52 -13.31 -3.84 1.11
N VAL A 53 -12.96 -4.23 -0.10
CA VAL A 53 -13.90 -4.69 -1.13
C VAL A 53 -13.76 -6.20 -1.23
N CYS A 54 -14.88 -6.92 -1.23
CA CYS A 54 -14.87 -8.36 -1.46
C CYS A 54 -14.76 -8.64 -2.96
N ASP A 55 -13.71 -9.35 -3.39
CA ASP A 55 -13.51 -9.68 -4.80
C ASP A 55 -14.59 -10.60 -5.39
N GLU A 56 -15.26 -11.39 -4.54
CA GLU A 56 -16.28 -12.35 -4.97
C GLU A 56 -17.67 -11.72 -5.18
N CYS A 57 -18.10 -10.82 -4.30
CA CYS A 57 -19.45 -10.24 -4.34
C CYS A 57 -19.49 -8.72 -4.49
N GLY A 58 -18.34 -8.05 -4.47
CA GLY A 58 -18.23 -6.59 -4.61
C GLY A 58 -18.64 -5.78 -3.38
N SER A 59 -19.08 -6.42 -2.29
CA SER A 59 -19.48 -5.71 -1.08
C SER A 59 -18.31 -4.93 -0.47
N VAL A 60 -18.60 -3.70 -0.04
CA VAL A 60 -17.63 -2.77 0.55
C VAL A 60 -17.88 -2.67 2.05
N PHE A 61 -16.86 -3.00 2.85
CA PHE A 61 -16.95 -2.99 4.31
C PHE A 61 -15.91 -2.06 4.91
N ALA A 62 -16.31 -1.24 5.87
CA ALA A 62 -15.33 -0.59 6.74
C ALA A 62 -14.57 -1.67 7.52
N GLN A 63 -13.24 -1.65 7.48
CA GLN A 63 -12.44 -2.65 8.18
C GLN A 63 -12.51 -2.43 9.70
N ARG A 64 -13.34 -3.22 10.41
CA ARG A 64 -13.63 -3.01 11.84
C ARG A 64 -12.57 -3.56 12.80
N THR A 65 -11.68 -4.43 12.32
CA THR A 65 -10.67 -5.12 13.12
C THR A 65 -9.29 -4.98 12.49
N LYS A 66 -8.23 -5.16 13.31
CA LYS A 66 -6.86 -5.20 12.80
C LYS A 66 -6.74 -6.28 11.70
N PRO A 67 -5.98 -6.05 10.61
CA PRO A 67 -5.69 -7.09 9.65
C PRO A 67 -5.10 -8.30 10.40
N GLY A 68 -5.72 -9.46 10.26
CA GLY A 68 -5.21 -10.73 10.75
C GLY A 68 -4.63 -11.56 9.61
N LYS A 69 -4.36 -12.84 9.87
CA LYS A 69 -3.91 -13.79 8.83
C LYS A 69 -4.99 -14.21 7.83
N GLY A 70 -6.21 -13.70 8.00
CA GLY A 70 -7.32 -14.02 7.12
C GLY A 70 -8.54 -13.16 7.42
N THR A 71 -9.47 -13.14 6.47
CA THR A 71 -10.71 -12.37 6.51
C THR A 71 -11.86 -13.17 5.90
N ILE A 72 -13.06 -13.03 6.45
CA ILE A 72 -14.29 -13.65 5.91
C ILE A 72 -15.25 -12.53 5.51
N CYS A 73 -15.82 -12.61 4.31
CA CYS A 73 -16.85 -11.69 3.84
C CYS A 73 -18.13 -11.88 4.64
N GLY A 74 -18.63 -10.81 5.26
CA GLY A 74 -19.87 -10.83 6.04
C GLY A 74 -21.13 -11.07 5.21
N ASP A 75 -21.09 -10.79 3.89
CA ASP A 75 -22.25 -10.92 3.00
C ASP A 75 -22.28 -12.28 2.28
N CYS A 76 -21.20 -12.64 1.57
CA CYS A 76 -21.17 -13.87 0.76
C CYS A 76 -20.45 -15.05 1.43
N GLY A 77 -19.77 -14.84 2.56
CA GLY A 77 -19.04 -15.88 3.28
C GLY A 77 -17.68 -16.29 2.68
N ALA A 78 -17.23 -15.64 1.61
CA ALA A 78 -15.93 -15.90 1.00
C ALA A 78 -14.79 -15.69 2.01
N THR A 79 -13.77 -16.56 1.96
CA THR A 79 -12.62 -16.55 2.87
C THR A 79 -11.35 -16.18 2.11
N PHE A 80 -10.55 -15.27 2.66
CA PHE A 80 -9.29 -14.81 2.07
C PHE A 80 -8.18 -14.92 3.11
N ASP A 81 -7.06 -15.55 2.75
CA ASP A 81 -5.86 -15.63 3.57
C ASP A 81 -4.87 -14.52 3.20
N HIS A 82 -4.16 -13.96 4.19
CA HIS A 82 -3.18 -12.89 4.01
C HIS A 82 -1.83 -13.33 4.58
N ASP A 83 -0.75 -13.19 3.80
CA ASP A 83 0.63 -13.56 4.17
C ASP A 83 1.30 -12.61 5.20
#